data_AF-X1EPN2-F1
#
_entry.id   AF-X1EPN2-F1
#
_cell.length_a   1.000
_cell.length_b   1.000
_cell.length_c   1.000
_cell.angle_alpha   90.00
_cell.angle_beta   90.00
_cell.angle_gamma   90.00
#
_symmetry.space_group_name_H-M   'P 1'
#
loop_
_entity.id
_entity.type
_entity.pdbx_description
1 polymer ?
#
loop_
_entity_poly.entity_id
_entity_poly.type
_entity_poly.pdbx_seq_one_letter_code
_entity_poly.pdbx_strand_id
1 'polypeptide(L)'
;MKKYTIFILMILFTFLSVNVDANNNYITILTFGEYGNRPGEFNYPVCLTLDKDNNLYVSDWENNRIQKFSSNGRLLKVIPDGEGEDALKLDGPVGLALDSKGNIIVVEQFNNRIHKISPEGKSLQMIGKEGNGPGEFLNPRGI
;
A
#
# COMPACT_ATOMS: atom_id res chain seq x y z
N MET A 1 61.54 -32.65 17.88
CA MET A 1 61.14 -32.30 16.50
C MET A 1 59.62 -32.44 16.37
N LYS A 2 58.94 -31.35 15.97
CA LYS A 2 57.55 -31.26 15.44
C LYS A 2 56.41 -31.57 16.45
N LYS A 3 55.49 -30.67 16.82
CA LYS A 3 55.07 -29.36 16.27
C LYS A 3 54.52 -28.45 17.38
N TYR A 4 55.13 -27.28 17.55
CA TYR A 4 54.50 -26.12 18.20
C TYR A 4 53.49 -25.52 17.21
N THR A 5 52.20 -25.56 17.49
CA THR A 5 51.23 -24.57 16.96
C THR A 5 49.99 -24.46 17.84
N ILE A 6 50.19 -24.43 19.16
CA ILE A 6 49.35 -23.57 20.02
C ILE A 6 50.03 -22.21 19.91
N PHE A 7 49.50 -21.32 19.08
CA PHE A 7 49.60 -19.87 19.24
C PHE A 7 48.78 -19.21 18.13
N ILE A 8 47.99 -18.20 18.52
CA ILE A 8 47.31 -17.23 17.63
C ILE A 8 46.06 -17.84 16.96
N LEU A 9 44.89 -17.93 17.59
CA LEU A 9 44.05 -16.80 18.01
C LEU A 9 44.30 -15.51 17.19
N MET A 10 44.36 -15.63 15.86
CA MET A 10 44.30 -14.51 14.93
C MET A 10 43.05 -14.70 14.11
N ILE A 11 42.00 -14.00 14.56
CA ILE A 11 41.25 -13.11 13.69
C ILE A 11 40.98 -13.71 12.31
N LEU A 12 40.07 -14.68 12.29
CA LEU A 12 39.20 -14.89 11.14
C LEU A 12 37.73 -14.75 11.59
N PHE A 13 37.51 -13.73 12.41
CA PHE A 13 36.22 -13.09 12.64
C PHE A 13 36.19 -11.79 11.82
N THR A 14 36.48 -11.92 10.52
CA THR A 14 36.41 -10.86 9.51
C THR A 14 35.83 -11.55 8.29
N PHE A 15 34.55 -11.44 7.94
CA PHE A 15 33.73 -10.24 7.88
C PHE A 15 32.31 -10.59 8.35
N LEU A 16 32.00 -10.40 9.63
CA LEU A 16 30.72 -9.74 9.88
C LEU A 16 30.96 -8.33 9.37
N SER A 17 30.36 -7.98 8.24
CA SER A 17 30.03 -6.59 8.01
C SER A 17 29.15 -6.22 9.21
N VAL A 18 29.78 -5.66 10.24
CA VAL A 18 29.08 -4.84 11.21
C VAL A 18 28.50 -3.75 10.33
N ASN A 19 27.24 -3.90 9.95
CA ASN A 19 26.46 -2.77 9.50
C ASN A 19 26.50 -1.81 10.69
N VAL A 20 27.42 -0.86 10.61
CA VAL A 20 27.30 0.40 11.34
C VAL A 20 26.16 1.13 10.65
N ASP A 21 24.96 0.61 10.86
CA ASP A 21 23.76 1.26 10.38
C ASP A 21 23.39 2.33 11.40
N ALA A 22 23.02 3.50 10.90
CA ALA A 22 22.69 4.66 11.69
C ALA A 22 21.70 4.28 12.82
N ASN A 23 21.83 4.93 13.99
CA ASN A 23 20.95 4.80 15.16
C ASN A 23 19.44 4.76 14.81
N ASN A 24 18.93 3.60 14.41
CA ASN A 24 17.54 3.39 14.05
C ASN A 24 17.00 2.32 15.00
N ASN A 25 16.23 2.75 16.01
CA ASN A 25 15.54 1.87 16.97
C ASN A 25 14.32 1.14 16.35
N TYR A 26 14.33 0.88 15.05
CA TYR A 26 13.21 0.25 14.34
C TYR A 26 13.68 -1.06 13.72
N ILE A 27 12.87 -2.11 13.87
CA ILE A 27 13.06 -3.40 13.22
C ILE A 27 11.99 -3.51 12.14
N THR A 28 12.41 -3.73 10.89
CA THR A 28 11.49 -4.10 9.81
C THR A 28 10.96 -5.51 10.08
N ILE A 29 9.66 -5.62 10.39
CA ILE A 29 9.01 -6.90 10.69
C ILE A 29 8.45 -7.60 9.44
N LEU A 30 8.22 -6.85 8.36
CA LEU A 30 7.64 -7.36 7.13
C LEU A 30 7.99 -6.44 5.96
N THR A 31 8.29 -7.03 4.81
CA THR A 31 8.42 -6.34 3.52
C THR A 31 7.76 -7.21 2.47
N PHE A 32 6.91 -6.61 1.64
CA PHE A 32 6.22 -7.29 0.55
C PHE A 32 5.87 -6.31 -0.56
N GLY A 33 5.51 -6.85 -1.72
CA GLY A 33 5.26 -6.09 -2.93
C GLY A 33 6.51 -5.92 -3.78
N GLU A 34 6.28 -5.79 -5.08
CA GLU A 34 7.31 -5.49 -6.09
C GLU A 34 6.71 -4.60 -7.18
N TYR A 35 7.56 -3.98 -8.00
CA TYR A 35 7.07 -3.15 -9.11
C TYR A 35 6.31 -3.98 -10.13
N GLY A 36 5.12 -3.53 -10.53
CA GLY A 36 4.36 -4.14 -11.60
C GLY A 36 2.85 -3.90 -11.49
N ASN A 37 2.10 -4.62 -12.32
CA ASN A 37 0.67 -4.38 -12.53
C ASN A 37 -0.19 -5.60 -12.18
N ARG A 38 0.41 -6.74 -11.77
CA ARG A 38 -0.33 -7.93 -11.32
C ARG A 38 -0.83 -7.76 -9.88
N PRO A 39 -1.85 -8.52 -9.45
CA PRO A 39 -2.27 -8.54 -8.04
C PRO A 39 -1.09 -8.83 -7.11
N GLY A 40 -0.89 -7.99 -6.09
CA GLY A 40 0.24 -8.06 -5.16
C GLY A 40 1.49 -7.27 -5.59
N GLU A 41 1.57 -6.83 -6.85
CA GLU A 41 2.56 -5.87 -7.34
C GLU A 41 2.04 -4.44 -7.17
N PHE A 42 2.90 -3.43 -7.32
CA PHE A 42 2.54 -2.02 -7.18
C PHE A 42 3.15 -1.17 -8.29
N ASN A 43 2.40 -0.18 -8.74
CA ASN A 43 2.84 0.89 -9.61
C ASN A 43 2.38 2.22 -8.99
N TYR A 44 3.33 2.86 -8.30
CA TYR A 44 3.13 4.11 -7.56
C TYR A 44 2.07 4.00 -6.42
N PRO A 45 2.34 3.22 -5.35
CA PRO A 45 1.48 3.19 -4.19
C PRO A 45 1.55 4.52 -3.41
N VAL A 46 0.41 5.15 -3.10
CA VAL A 46 0.37 6.53 -2.56
C VAL A 46 -0.10 6.60 -1.12
N CYS A 47 -1.13 5.84 -0.75
CA CYS A 47 -1.73 5.89 0.58
C CYS A 47 -2.00 4.49 1.11
N LEU A 48 -2.08 4.38 2.44
CA LEU A 48 -2.52 3.18 3.12
C LEU A 48 -3.47 3.50 4.28
N THR A 49 -4.33 2.54 4.60
CA THR A 49 -5.19 2.58 5.80
C THR A 49 -5.41 1.16 6.34
N LEU A 50 -5.91 1.03 7.56
CA LEU A 50 -6.14 -0.24 8.23
C LEU A 50 -7.62 -0.41 8.55
N ASP A 51 -8.15 -1.63 8.36
CA ASP A 51 -9.42 -2.00 8.98
C ASP A 51 -9.26 -2.46 10.44
N LYS A 52 -10.38 -2.70 11.12
CA LYS A 52 -10.42 -3.15 12.52
C LYS A 52 -9.70 -4.48 12.79
N ASP A 53 -9.44 -5.27 11.75
CA ASP A 53 -8.78 -6.57 11.84
C ASP A 53 -7.30 -6.46 11.41
N ASN A 54 -6.76 -5.23 11.31
CA ASN A 54 -5.42 -4.89 10.85
C ASN A 54 -5.11 -5.34 9.41
N ASN A 55 -6.12 -5.46 8.56
CA ASN A 55 -5.88 -5.62 7.13
C ASN A 55 -5.52 -4.26 6.52
N LEU A 56 -4.46 -4.25 5.72
CA LEU A 56 -3.93 -3.10 5.03
C LEU A 56 -4.67 -2.87 3.72
N TYR A 57 -5.15 -1.65 3.49
CA TYR A 57 -5.63 -1.19 2.19
C TYR A 57 -4.59 -0.22 1.63
N VAL A 58 -4.20 -0.40 0.37
CA VAL A 58 -3.20 0.43 -0.31
C VAL A 58 -3.80 0.97 -1.60
N SER A 59 -3.71 2.28 -1.83
CA SER A 59 -4.04 2.87 -3.14
C SER A 59 -2.82 2.76 -4.04
N ASP A 60 -3.03 2.17 -5.21
CA ASP A 60 -2.01 1.87 -6.20
C ASP A 60 -2.33 2.72 -7.43
N TRP A 61 -1.75 3.92 -7.44
CA TRP A 61 -2.28 5.06 -8.19
C TRP A 61 -2.16 4.90 -9.70
N GLU A 62 -0.99 4.48 -10.23
CA GLU A 62 -0.83 4.24 -11.68
C GLU A 62 -1.58 2.98 -12.13
N ASN A 63 -1.81 2.02 -11.24
CA ASN A 63 -2.59 0.83 -11.55
C ASN A 63 -4.10 1.02 -11.40
N ASN A 64 -4.57 2.23 -11.04
CA ASN A 64 -5.98 2.57 -10.90
C ASN A 64 -6.76 1.57 -10.02
N ARG A 65 -6.14 1.15 -8.91
CA ARG A 65 -6.72 0.14 -8.01
C ARG A 65 -6.42 0.40 -6.55
N ILE A 66 -7.16 -0.31 -5.70
CA ILE A 66 -6.93 -0.44 -4.27
C ILE A 66 -6.68 -1.91 -4.00
N GLN A 67 -5.66 -2.22 -3.20
CA GLN A 67 -5.33 -3.59 -2.82
C GLN A 67 -5.45 -3.78 -1.32
N LYS A 68 -6.15 -4.83 -0.90
CA LYS A 68 -6.31 -5.24 0.50
C LYS A 68 -5.37 -6.41 0.80
N PHE A 69 -4.59 -6.30 1.87
CA PHE A 69 -3.68 -7.32 2.38
C PHE A 69 -4.00 -7.62 3.84
N SER A 70 -3.73 -8.83 4.29
CA SER A 70 -3.74 -9.14 5.71
C SER A 70 -2.51 -8.54 6.42
N SER A 71 -2.52 -8.54 7.75
CA SER A 71 -1.43 -8.04 8.59
C SER A 71 -0.07 -8.75 8.38
N ASN A 72 -0.06 -9.92 7.73
CA ASN A 72 1.16 -10.63 7.35
C ASN A 72 1.58 -10.46 5.87
N GLY A 73 0.94 -9.55 5.13
CA GLY A 73 1.28 -9.24 3.74
C GLY A 73 0.63 -10.14 2.69
N ARG A 74 -0.22 -11.11 3.07
CA ARG A 74 -0.99 -11.90 2.09
C ARG A 74 -2.07 -11.05 1.43
N LEU A 75 -2.10 -11.01 0.10
CA LEU A 75 -3.16 -10.37 -0.68
C LEU A 75 -4.52 -11.03 -0.39
N LEU A 76 -5.52 -10.19 -0.12
CA LEU A 76 -6.90 -10.58 0.17
C LEU A 76 -7.87 -10.18 -0.93
N LYS A 77 -7.71 -8.98 -1.49
CA LYS A 77 -8.64 -8.44 -2.50
C LYS A 77 -7.97 -7.37 -3.35
N VAL A 78 -8.37 -7.26 -4.61
CA VAL A 78 -8.09 -6.13 -5.49
C VAL A 78 -9.42 -5.44 -5.80
N ILE A 79 -9.44 -4.12 -5.85
CA ILE A 79 -10.64 -3.32 -6.15
C ILE A 79 -10.25 -2.28 -7.20
N PRO A 80 -10.94 -2.19 -8.34
CA PRO A 80 -12.03 -3.08 -8.78
C PRO A 80 -11.57 -4.51 -9.08
N ASP A 81 -12.48 -5.50 -9.00
CA ASP A 81 -12.27 -6.92 -9.33
C ASP A 81 -13.19 -7.44 -10.45
N GLY A 82 -13.97 -6.55 -11.08
CA GLY A 82 -14.89 -6.87 -12.18
C GLY A 82 -14.40 -6.38 -13.53
N GLU A 83 -14.86 -7.04 -14.59
CA GLU A 83 -14.66 -6.64 -15.98
C GLU A 83 -15.98 -6.14 -16.60
N GLY A 84 -15.88 -5.39 -17.70
CA GLY A 84 -17.04 -4.89 -18.45
C GLY A 84 -17.32 -3.40 -18.27
N GLU A 85 -18.34 -2.90 -18.97
CA GLU A 85 -18.67 -1.46 -18.97
C GLU A 85 -19.23 -0.99 -17.62
N ASP A 86 -20.01 -1.86 -16.97
CA ASP A 86 -20.66 -1.59 -15.68
C ASP A 86 -19.77 -1.87 -14.46
N ALA A 87 -18.55 -2.37 -14.68
CA ALA A 87 -17.61 -2.60 -13.59
C ALA A 87 -17.21 -1.28 -12.93
N LEU A 88 -16.97 -1.33 -11.62
CA LEU A 88 -16.36 -0.21 -10.90
C LEU A 88 -15.06 0.18 -11.60
N LYS A 89 -14.87 1.48 -11.84
CA LYS A 89 -13.64 2.04 -12.39
C LYS A 89 -13.15 3.15 -11.47
N LEU A 90 -11.88 3.07 -11.12
CA LEU A 90 -11.16 4.11 -10.40
C LEU A 90 -10.23 4.83 -11.36
N ASP A 91 -9.98 6.12 -11.12
CA ASP A 91 -8.98 6.88 -11.87
C ASP A 91 -8.14 7.77 -10.95
N GLY A 92 -6.86 7.44 -10.81
CA GLY A 92 -5.93 8.07 -9.88
C GLY A 92 -6.37 7.99 -8.42
N PRO A 93 -6.61 6.78 -7.85
CA PRO A 93 -6.94 6.64 -6.44
C PRO A 93 -5.76 7.09 -5.57
N VAL A 94 -6.00 8.03 -4.66
CA VAL A 94 -4.96 8.66 -3.82
C VAL A 94 -5.25 8.46 -2.34
N GLY A 95 -5.99 9.36 -1.70
CA GLY A 95 -6.35 9.25 -0.28
C GLY A 95 -7.34 8.12 -0.02
N LEU A 96 -7.13 7.41 1.08
CA LEU A 96 -7.99 6.31 1.54
C LEU A 96 -8.38 6.51 3.01
N ALA A 97 -9.67 6.33 3.29
CA ALA A 97 -10.19 6.16 4.65
C ALA A 97 -11.23 5.03 4.67
N LEU A 98 -11.44 4.43 5.84
CA LEU A 98 -12.53 3.46 6.06
C LEU A 98 -13.55 4.07 7.01
N ASP A 99 -14.84 3.89 6.72
CA ASP A 99 -15.89 4.22 7.68
C ASP A 99 -16.12 3.09 8.71
N SER A 100 -17.00 3.31 9.69
CA SER A 100 -17.29 2.33 10.75
C SER A 100 -17.94 1.02 10.26
N LYS A 101 -18.41 0.98 9.01
CA LYS A 101 -18.94 -0.23 8.35
C LYS A 101 -17.89 -0.91 7.46
N GLY A 102 -16.67 -0.37 7.38
CA GLY A 102 -15.60 -0.84 6.51
C GLY A 102 -15.76 -0.42 5.05
N ASN A 103 -16.66 0.53 4.75
CA ASN A 103 -16.73 1.09 3.40
C ASN A 103 -15.47 1.92 3.14
N ILE A 104 -14.94 1.79 1.93
CA ILE A 104 -13.76 2.50 1.48
C ILE A 104 -14.20 3.86 0.97
N ILE A 105 -13.63 4.92 1.53
CA ILE A 105 -13.73 6.26 1.01
C ILE A 105 -12.43 6.53 0.29
N VAL A 106 -12.48 6.62 -1.04
CA VAL A 106 -11.32 6.90 -1.88
C VAL A 106 -11.47 8.27 -2.52
N VAL A 107 -10.38 9.02 -2.54
CA VAL A 107 -10.26 10.23 -3.35
C VAL A 107 -9.70 9.82 -4.71
N GLU A 108 -10.40 10.19 -5.78
CA GLU A 108 -9.96 9.96 -7.16
C GLU A 108 -9.49 11.28 -7.75
N GLN A 109 -8.17 11.40 -7.92
CA GLN A 109 -7.53 12.62 -8.36
C GLN A 109 -8.00 13.01 -9.77
N PHE A 110 -8.04 12.05 -10.69
CA PHE A 110 -8.33 12.32 -12.09
C PHE A 110 -9.82 12.41 -12.40
N ASN A 111 -10.66 11.73 -11.60
CA ASN A 111 -12.11 11.91 -11.65
C ASN A 111 -12.60 13.13 -10.84
N ASN A 112 -11.71 13.86 -10.15
CA ASN A 112 -12.05 15.01 -9.32
C ASN A 112 -13.22 14.73 -8.37
N ARG A 113 -13.20 13.58 -7.69
CA ARG A 113 -14.31 13.13 -6.85
C ARG A 113 -13.85 12.33 -5.63
N ILE A 114 -14.75 12.19 -4.69
CA ILE A 114 -14.67 11.23 -3.58
C ILE A 114 -15.67 10.11 -3.89
N HIS A 115 -15.21 8.87 -3.82
CA HIS A 115 -16.00 7.68 -4.10
C HIS A 115 -16.08 6.80 -2.86
N LYS A 116 -17.30 6.53 -2.39
CA LYS A 116 -17.58 5.55 -1.36
C LYS A 116 -17.90 4.19 -1.99
N ILE A 117 -17.15 3.17 -1.58
CA ILE A 117 -17.18 1.81 -2.14
C ILE A 117 -17.43 0.83 -0.99
N SER A 118 -18.25 -0.19 -1.22
CA SER A 118 -18.50 -1.24 -0.22
C SER A 118 -17.26 -2.13 -0.01
N PRO A 119 -17.15 -2.87 1.11
CA PRO A 119 -16.08 -3.84 1.30
C PRO A 119 -15.96 -4.88 0.17
N GLU A 120 -17.07 -5.17 -0.50
CA GLU A 120 -17.17 -6.10 -1.63
C GLU A 120 -16.70 -5.48 -2.96
N GLY A 121 -16.39 -4.19 -3.01
CA GLY A 121 -15.95 -3.49 -4.22
C GLY A 121 -17.09 -2.89 -5.05
N LYS A 122 -18.27 -2.65 -4.46
CA LYS A 122 -19.41 -2.02 -5.17
C LYS A 122 -19.45 -0.52 -4.94
N SER A 123 -19.75 0.25 -5.99
CA SER A 123 -20.03 1.67 -5.87
C SER A 123 -21.25 1.92 -4.96
N LEU A 124 -21.11 2.76 -3.95
CA LEU A 124 -22.20 3.15 -3.04
C LEU A 124 -22.61 4.61 -3.24
N GLN A 125 -21.63 5.50 -3.35
CA GLN A 125 -21.88 6.94 -3.48
C GLN A 125 -20.69 7.63 -4.13
N MET A 126 -20.96 8.66 -4.91
CA MET A 126 -19.93 9.55 -5.45
C MET A 126 -20.29 11.00 -5.12
N ILE A 127 -19.29 11.79 -4.76
CA ILE A 127 -19.44 13.22 -4.50
C ILE A 127 -18.32 13.92 -5.26
N GLY A 128 -18.68 14.94 -6.02
CA GLY A 128 -17.74 15.80 -6.70
C GLY A 128 -17.65 15.63 -8.19
N LYS A 129 -17.04 16.65 -8.78
CA LYS A 129 -16.71 16.84 -10.18
C LYS A 129 -15.64 17.94 -10.25
N GLU A 130 -15.03 18.11 -11.42
CA GLU A 130 -14.08 19.20 -11.64
C GLU A 130 -14.73 20.58 -11.41
N GLY A 131 -14.04 21.46 -10.67
CA GLY A 131 -14.44 22.85 -10.51
C GLY A 131 -14.03 23.48 -9.18
N ASN A 132 -14.55 24.69 -8.91
CA ASN A 132 -14.18 25.54 -7.77
C ASN A 132 -15.37 25.87 -6.85
N GLY A 133 -16.56 25.37 -7.16
CA GLY A 133 -17.78 25.58 -6.37
C GLY A 133 -17.90 24.62 -5.18
N PRO A 134 -18.93 24.81 -4.33
CA PRO A 134 -19.23 23.89 -3.24
C PRO A 134 -19.40 22.44 -3.74
N GLY A 135 -18.59 21.53 -3.21
CA GLY A 135 -18.59 20.12 -3.61
C GLY A 135 -17.89 19.83 -4.93
N GLU A 136 -17.23 20.81 -5.56
CA GLU A 136 -16.36 20.60 -6.72
C GLU A 136 -14.89 20.50 -6.25
N PHE A 137 -14.07 19.78 -7.00
CA PHE A 137 -12.68 19.52 -6.67
C PHE A 137 -11.75 19.80 -7.85
N LEU A 138 -10.51 20.19 -7.55
CA LEU A 138 -9.42 20.25 -8.53
C LEU A 138 -8.26 19.42 -7.99
N ASN A 139 -7.95 18.30 -8.65
CA ASN A 139 -6.88 17.39 -8.26
C ASN A 139 -6.90 17.03 -6.76
N PRO A 140 -8.03 16.55 -6.20
CA PRO A 140 -8.10 16.21 -4.79
C PRO A 140 -7.10 15.10 -4.44
N ARG A 141 -6.55 15.12 -3.22
CA ARG A 141 -5.49 14.18 -2.80
C ARG A 141 -5.76 13.45 -1.49
N GLY A 142 -5.86 14.18 -0.39
CA GLY A 142 -5.96 13.60 0.94
C GLY A 142 -7.40 13.52 1.45
N ILE A 143 -7.63 12.59 2.38
CA ILE A 143 -8.83 12.49 3.21
C ILE A 143 -8.43 12.01 4.60
#